data_AF-A0A2E4WVT5-F1
#
_entry.id   AF-A0A2E4WVT5-F1
#
_cell.length_a   1.000
_cell.length_b   1.000
_cell.length_c   1.000
_cell.angle_alpha   90.00
_cell.angle_beta   90.00
_cell.angle_gamma   90.00
#
_symmetry.space_group_name_H-M   'P 1'
#
loop_
_entity.id
_entity.type
_entity.pdbx_description
1 polymer ?
#
loop_
_entity_poly.entity_id
_entity_poly.type
_entity_poly.pdbx_seq_one_letter_code
_entity_poly.pdbx_strand_id
1 'polypeptide(L)'
;MERASAVCLALLILASPLSGCLSESQEQALVPPGDLDVSPSPLVGAALQYVEFTASSPMSVHVPYLVRDDGGVFFTNGTTLRFDSPGSKTIEMIAPPNIGSAFFLIGKPGFFEESGLGVLRSSNQSWLDLFESDGFLESPYSWVEHPVSRENMSGVPEEEGALHSTGIIDGLSAFEWLEVFADPDAGYNDRWGPFTIYDAPYMRAVDYIQGYLQGMGWDSQIHRYWVSDLSYAVNVCGYKTGSLFPDEWLVLGAHLDVAEPGTPPRGGTRIGAHDNGAGVALVLEAARGLVEFDHRRTVVVCFWSNEENGYDGVDRWIDNIPQGVSITNYLNADAVGTNWPGYYTLVVDCIPNYDDEVLGDQWEMIRMLEWVGTQNNDISDALQLGREIFHDEGYASMKDVDSSEQKRQSISVHDSDRGRSDYERFADQLGVVSVDWGSLTGGSECYHATCDTVETMLDMMITDNGTGERNLVESFDLISWWMFNAAMVLDETPIYD
;
A
#
# COMPACT_ATOMS: atom_id res chain seq x y z
N MET A 1 -0.66 -5.89 85.04
CA MET A 1 -1.35 -6.10 83.74
C MET A 1 -1.18 -4.95 82.76
N GLU A 2 -0.89 -3.72 83.20
CA GLU A 2 -0.79 -2.55 82.29
C GLU A 2 0.51 -2.48 81.46
N ARG A 3 1.66 -2.92 81.99
CA ARG A 3 2.94 -2.86 81.25
C ARG A 3 3.04 -3.88 80.11
N ALA A 4 2.42 -5.05 80.24
CA ALA A 4 2.40 -6.07 79.18
C ALA A 4 1.52 -5.61 78.00
N SER A 5 0.38 -4.97 78.30
CA SER A 5 -0.53 -4.45 77.28
C SER A 5 0.10 -3.31 76.47
N ALA A 6 0.88 -2.43 77.12
CA ALA A 6 1.61 -1.35 76.44
C ALA A 6 2.71 -1.88 75.49
N VAL A 7 3.40 -2.95 75.87
CA VAL A 7 4.42 -3.59 75.02
C VAL A 7 3.77 -4.29 73.82
N CYS A 8 2.63 -4.97 74.00
CA CYS A 8 1.90 -5.57 72.90
C CYS A 8 1.34 -4.53 71.92
N LEU A 9 0.82 -3.40 72.42
CA LEU A 9 0.35 -2.30 71.56
C LEU A 9 1.49 -1.63 70.79
N ALA A 10 2.65 -1.43 71.43
CA ALA A 10 3.83 -0.88 70.78
C ALA A 10 4.38 -1.81 69.70
N LEU A 11 4.37 -3.13 69.93
CA LEU A 11 4.76 -4.13 68.92
C LEU A 11 3.78 -4.20 67.75
N LEU A 12 2.48 -4.00 67.97
CA LEU A 12 1.47 -3.91 66.91
C LEU A 12 1.63 -2.65 66.04
N ILE A 13 1.96 -1.50 66.65
CA ILE A 13 2.19 -0.23 65.93
C ILE A 13 3.56 -0.23 65.21
N LEU A 14 4.55 -0.93 65.74
CA LEU A 14 5.85 -1.12 65.07
C LEU A 14 5.80 -2.20 63.98
N ALA A 15 4.77 -3.05 63.95
CA ALA A 15 4.54 -4.04 62.90
C ALA A 15 3.70 -3.50 61.73
N SER A 16 2.99 -2.38 61.88
CA SER A 16 2.21 -1.77 60.79
C SER A 16 3.00 -1.33 59.54
N PRO A 17 4.31 -0.99 59.57
CA PRO A 17 5.07 -0.76 58.33
C PRO A 17 5.51 -2.06 57.63
N LEU A 18 5.38 -3.23 58.27
CA LEU A 18 5.72 -4.52 57.64
C LEU A 18 4.61 -5.09 56.76
N SER A 19 3.39 -4.54 56.85
CA SER A 19 2.27 -4.83 55.95
C SER A 19 2.23 -3.93 54.70
N GLY A 20 3.23 -3.07 54.51
CA GLY A 20 3.24 -2.04 53.46
C GLY A 20 4.17 -2.26 52.26
N CYS A 21 4.96 -3.35 52.20
CA CYS A 21 5.90 -3.62 51.10
C CYS A 21 5.99 -5.11 50.74
N LEU A 22 4.85 -5.76 50.58
CA LEU A 22 4.71 -6.98 49.77
C LEU A 22 3.42 -6.85 48.94
N SER A 23 3.28 -5.75 48.19
CA SER A 23 2.86 -6.00 46.82
C SER A 23 4.05 -6.75 46.23
N GLU A 24 3.90 -8.03 45.93
CA GLU A 24 4.57 -8.54 44.75
C GLU A 24 4.36 -7.44 43.71
N SER A 25 5.44 -6.78 43.28
CA SER A 25 5.46 -6.30 41.91
C SER A 25 4.95 -7.49 41.14
N GLN A 26 3.70 -7.43 40.65
CA GLN A 26 3.26 -8.40 39.68
C GLN A 26 4.23 -8.20 38.53
N GLU A 27 5.36 -8.92 38.55
CA GLU A 27 5.97 -9.39 37.32
C GLU A 27 4.78 -10.04 36.61
N GLN A 28 4.18 -9.30 35.69
CA GLN A 28 3.10 -9.81 34.90
C GLN A 28 3.73 -10.96 34.12
N ALA A 29 3.59 -12.18 34.64
CA ALA A 29 4.22 -13.35 34.06
C ALA A 29 3.85 -13.40 32.57
N LEU A 30 4.84 -13.22 31.71
CA LEU A 30 4.69 -13.20 30.27
C LEU A 30 4.29 -14.59 29.78
N VAL A 31 3.54 -14.63 28.67
CA VAL A 31 3.25 -15.90 28.00
C VAL A 31 4.53 -16.34 27.27
N PRO A 32 5.08 -17.54 27.53
CA PRO A 32 6.29 -17.99 26.86
C PRO A 32 6.09 -18.12 25.33
N PRO A 33 6.99 -17.59 24.49
CA PRO A 33 6.93 -17.78 23.03
C PRO A 33 6.84 -19.23 22.57
N GLY A 34 7.54 -20.13 23.28
CA GLY A 34 7.52 -21.57 22.99
C GLY A 34 6.20 -22.28 23.29
N ASP A 35 5.20 -21.58 23.86
CA ASP A 35 3.86 -22.14 24.05
C ASP A 35 2.99 -22.03 22.80
N LEU A 36 3.41 -21.27 21.78
CA LEU A 36 2.73 -21.14 20.49
C LEU A 36 3.53 -21.84 19.39
N ASP A 37 2.87 -22.72 18.64
CA ASP A 37 3.39 -23.35 17.43
C ASP A 37 2.59 -22.84 16.22
N VAL A 38 3.29 -22.54 15.12
CA VAL A 38 2.70 -22.00 13.88
C VAL A 38 3.08 -22.91 12.72
N SER A 39 2.09 -23.29 11.90
CA SER A 39 2.26 -24.22 10.79
C SER A 39 1.50 -23.73 9.55
N PRO A 40 2.05 -23.88 8.33
CA PRO A 40 3.31 -24.54 7.98
C PRO A 40 4.56 -23.69 8.27
N SER A 41 5.74 -24.32 8.23
CA SER A 41 7.04 -23.64 8.36
C SER A 41 7.97 -24.08 7.21
N PRO A 42 8.48 -23.15 6.37
CA PRO A 42 8.14 -21.71 6.33
C PRO A 42 6.71 -21.46 5.83
N LEU A 43 6.21 -20.23 6.07
CA LEU A 43 5.04 -19.71 5.36
C LEU A 43 5.43 -19.27 3.94
N VAL A 44 4.48 -19.31 3.02
CA VAL A 44 4.69 -18.84 1.64
C VAL A 44 4.40 -17.33 1.55
N GLY A 45 5.40 -16.51 1.27
CA GLY A 45 5.22 -15.07 1.08
C GLY A 45 4.37 -14.74 -0.15
N ALA A 46 3.70 -13.59 -0.15
CA ALA A 46 2.92 -13.10 -1.30
C ALA A 46 1.76 -14.01 -1.74
N ALA A 47 1.41 -15.02 -0.94
CA ALA A 47 0.43 -16.04 -1.29
C ALA A 47 -0.61 -16.24 -0.18
N LEU A 48 -1.83 -16.53 -0.60
CA LEU A 48 -2.92 -16.88 0.31
C LEU A 48 -2.74 -18.33 0.79
N GLN A 49 -2.75 -18.53 2.11
CA GLN A 49 -2.58 -19.86 2.68
C GLN A 49 -3.34 -20.03 4.00
N TYR A 50 -3.65 -21.28 4.34
CA TYR A 50 -4.14 -21.62 5.68
C TYR A 50 -2.97 -21.75 6.65
N VAL A 51 -3.09 -21.09 7.80
CA VAL A 51 -2.10 -21.12 8.88
C VAL A 51 -2.77 -21.61 10.16
N GLU A 52 -2.19 -22.67 10.71
CA GLU A 52 -2.60 -23.27 11.97
C GLU A 52 -1.76 -22.72 13.13
N PHE A 53 -2.44 -22.21 14.15
CA PHE A 53 -1.88 -21.72 15.40
C PHE A 53 -2.26 -22.69 16.53
N THR A 54 -1.28 -23.36 17.11
CA THR A 54 -1.47 -24.31 18.22
C THR A 54 -0.89 -23.75 19.51
N ALA A 55 -1.77 -23.45 20.48
CA ALA A 55 -1.40 -22.97 21.80
C ALA A 55 -1.37 -24.10 22.83
N SER A 56 -0.28 -24.19 23.61
CA SER A 56 -0.12 -25.18 24.69
C SER A 56 -0.59 -24.67 26.06
N SER A 57 -0.90 -23.38 26.17
CA SER A 57 -1.44 -22.70 27.36
C SER A 57 -2.48 -21.63 26.94
N PRO A 58 -3.33 -21.14 27.87
CA PRO A 58 -4.26 -20.07 27.54
C PRO A 58 -3.54 -18.77 27.16
N MET A 59 -3.86 -18.21 25.99
CA MET A 59 -3.22 -17.00 25.48
C MET A 59 -4.14 -16.26 24.48
N SER A 60 -3.71 -15.08 24.05
CA SER A 60 -4.20 -14.43 22.85
C SER A 60 -3.03 -14.22 21.89
N VAL A 61 -3.26 -14.44 20.61
CA VAL A 61 -2.27 -14.28 19.54
C VAL A 61 -2.79 -13.22 18.59
N HIS A 62 -2.11 -12.08 18.48
CA HIS A 62 -2.43 -11.07 17.50
C HIS A 62 -1.63 -11.32 16.22
N VAL A 63 -2.36 -11.37 15.11
CA VAL A 63 -1.85 -11.58 13.76
C VAL A 63 -1.99 -10.24 13.02
N PRO A 64 -0.88 -9.51 12.77
CA PRO A 64 -0.90 -8.15 12.21
C PRO A 64 -0.88 -8.13 10.67
N TYR A 65 -1.53 -9.10 10.03
CA TYR A 65 -1.51 -9.29 8.57
C TYR A 65 -2.93 -9.31 7.99
N LEU A 66 -3.05 -9.27 6.67
CA LEU A 66 -4.33 -9.54 6.02
C LEU A 66 -4.75 -10.99 6.28
N VAL A 67 -5.88 -11.15 6.94
CA VAL A 67 -6.39 -12.43 7.42
C VAL A 67 -7.86 -12.57 7.12
N ARG A 68 -8.32 -13.82 7.01
CA ARG A 68 -9.72 -14.19 7.01
C ARG A 68 -9.94 -15.27 8.06
N ASP A 69 -10.72 -14.92 9.07
CA ASP A 69 -11.11 -15.84 10.12
C ASP A 69 -11.96 -16.99 9.55
N ASP A 70 -11.98 -18.13 10.25
CA ASP A 70 -12.76 -19.31 9.84
C ASP A 70 -14.25 -18.98 9.66
N GLY A 71 -14.74 -19.10 8.43
CA GLY A 71 -16.12 -18.77 8.05
C GLY A 71 -16.40 -17.28 7.79
N GLY A 72 -15.39 -16.41 7.88
CA GLY A 72 -15.46 -15.03 7.43
C GLY A 72 -15.55 -14.95 5.90
N VAL A 73 -16.28 -13.96 5.39
CA VAL A 73 -16.35 -13.68 3.94
C VAL A 73 -15.20 -12.75 3.54
N PHE A 74 -15.02 -11.69 4.32
CA PHE A 74 -14.08 -10.62 4.04
C PHE A 74 -12.75 -10.82 4.74
N PHE A 75 -11.70 -10.30 4.14
CA PHE A 75 -10.43 -10.10 4.82
C PHE A 75 -10.51 -8.89 5.74
N THR A 76 -9.75 -8.97 6.82
CA THR A 76 -9.54 -7.86 7.76
C THR A 76 -8.05 -7.60 7.89
N ASN A 77 -7.73 -6.36 8.23
CA ASN A 77 -6.38 -5.95 8.52
C ASN A 77 -6.01 -6.32 9.97
N GLY A 78 -5.58 -7.57 10.13
CA GLY A 78 -5.24 -8.17 11.40
C GLY A 78 -6.42 -8.82 12.13
N THR A 79 -6.08 -9.69 13.08
CA THR A 79 -7.05 -10.35 13.98
C THR A 79 -6.38 -10.72 15.30
N THR A 80 -7.18 -11.09 16.31
CA THR A 80 -6.68 -11.65 17.57
C THR A 80 -7.33 -13.01 17.83
N LEU A 81 -6.51 -14.06 17.79
CA LEU A 81 -6.92 -15.42 18.10
C LEU A 81 -6.87 -15.65 19.61
N ARG A 82 -8.05 -15.87 20.20
CA ARG A 82 -8.18 -16.17 21.63
C ARG A 82 -8.17 -17.67 21.93
N PHE A 83 -7.32 -18.11 22.85
CA PHE A 83 -7.25 -19.47 23.37
C PHE A 83 -7.54 -19.47 24.87
N ASP A 84 -8.74 -19.87 25.29
CA ASP A 84 -9.08 -19.99 26.72
C ASP A 84 -8.50 -21.26 27.37
N SER A 85 -8.05 -22.21 26.56
CA SER A 85 -7.39 -23.46 26.95
C SER A 85 -6.44 -23.92 25.82
N PRO A 86 -5.55 -24.90 26.05
CA PRO A 86 -4.73 -25.47 24.99
C PRO A 86 -5.60 -25.96 23.82
N GLY A 87 -5.17 -25.68 22.59
CA GLY A 87 -5.96 -25.95 21.40
C GLY A 87 -5.32 -25.40 20.13
N SER A 88 -5.98 -25.65 19.00
CA SER A 88 -5.56 -25.18 17.68
C SER A 88 -6.67 -24.34 17.03
N LYS A 89 -6.28 -23.33 16.27
CA LYS A 89 -7.13 -22.53 15.40
C LYS A 89 -6.45 -22.37 14.05
N THR A 90 -7.24 -22.43 12.99
CA THR A 90 -6.76 -22.19 11.62
C THR A 90 -7.42 -20.93 11.10
N ILE A 91 -6.62 -20.06 10.48
CA ILE A 91 -7.10 -18.92 9.71
C ILE A 91 -6.48 -18.96 8.33
N GLU A 92 -7.06 -18.21 7.40
CA GLU A 92 -6.40 -17.92 6.14
C GLU A 92 -5.65 -16.58 6.25
N MET A 93 -4.46 -16.48 5.71
CA MET A 93 -3.68 -15.25 5.74
C MET A 93 -2.75 -15.10 4.54
N ILE A 94 -2.36 -13.87 4.28
CA ILE A 94 -1.27 -13.53 3.35
C ILE A 94 -0.05 -13.18 4.20
N ALA A 95 1.02 -13.97 4.06
CA ALA A 95 2.30 -13.67 4.69
C ALA A 95 3.01 -12.55 3.94
N PRO A 96 3.85 -11.74 4.62
CA PRO A 96 4.48 -10.57 4.00
C PRO A 96 5.29 -10.97 2.75
N PRO A 97 5.15 -10.24 1.64
CA PRO A 97 5.78 -10.58 0.36
C PRO A 97 7.30 -10.39 0.38
N ASN A 98 7.79 -9.36 1.07
CA ASN A 98 9.18 -8.88 0.95
C ASN A 98 9.95 -8.89 2.28
N ILE A 99 9.43 -9.59 3.30
CA ILE A 99 10.09 -9.79 4.58
C ILE A 99 10.22 -11.29 4.82
N GLY A 100 11.43 -11.76 5.14
CA GLY A 100 11.73 -13.19 5.35
C GLY A 100 11.13 -13.82 6.61
N SER A 101 10.32 -13.07 7.35
CA SER A 101 9.73 -13.45 8.62
C SER A 101 8.34 -12.83 8.79
N ALA A 102 7.44 -13.59 9.42
CA ALA A 102 6.18 -13.13 9.96
C ALA A 102 6.29 -13.06 11.48
N PHE A 103 5.71 -12.01 12.08
CA PHE A 103 5.78 -11.74 13.51
C PHE A 103 4.38 -11.79 14.11
N PHE A 104 4.24 -12.56 15.20
CA PHE A 104 2.98 -12.71 15.93
C PHE A 104 3.16 -12.25 17.36
N LEU A 105 2.29 -11.36 17.83
CA LEU A 105 2.31 -10.89 19.21
C LEU A 105 1.48 -11.84 20.08
N ILE A 106 2.00 -12.20 21.25
CA ILE A 106 1.31 -13.06 22.21
C ILE A 106 1.12 -12.34 23.54
N GLY A 107 -0.02 -12.56 24.17
CA GLY A 107 -0.39 -11.96 25.43
C GLY A 107 -1.36 -12.84 26.21
N LYS A 108 -1.71 -12.42 27.43
CA LYS A 108 -2.70 -13.13 28.23
C LYS A 108 -4.08 -13.11 27.55
N PRO A 109 -4.96 -14.10 27.82
CA PRO A 109 -6.31 -14.10 27.29
C PRO A 109 -7.05 -12.79 27.55
N GLY A 110 -7.62 -12.19 26.50
CA GLY A 110 -8.42 -10.95 26.57
C GLY A 110 -7.60 -9.68 26.72
N PHE A 111 -6.27 -9.76 26.80
CA PHE A 111 -5.45 -8.58 27.09
C PHE A 111 -5.43 -7.58 25.93
N PHE A 112 -5.33 -8.05 24.67
CA PHE A 112 -5.39 -7.18 23.49
C PHE A 112 -6.75 -6.47 23.33
N GLU A 113 -7.83 -7.10 23.80
CA GLU A 113 -9.20 -6.57 23.73
C GLU A 113 -9.41 -5.46 24.78
N GLU A 114 -8.81 -5.60 25.96
CA GLU A 114 -8.95 -4.68 27.09
C GLU A 114 -7.99 -3.49 27.05
N SER A 115 -6.77 -3.68 26.55
CA SER A 115 -5.77 -2.61 26.47
C SER A 115 -6.00 -1.64 25.31
N GLY A 116 -6.79 -2.05 24.31
CA GLY A 116 -6.68 -1.50 22.95
C GLY A 116 -5.31 -1.85 22.39
N LEU A 117 -5.19 -2.18 21.11
CA LEU A 117 -3.90 -2.52 20.52
C LEU A 117 -3.00 -1.26 20.46
N GLY A 118 -2.37 -0.91 21.59
CA GLY A 118 -1.42 0.19 21.74
C GLY A 118 0.00 -0.16 21.25
N VAL A 119 0.15 -1.28 20.53
CA VAL A 119 1.41 -1.73 19.95
C VAL A 119 1.25 -1.85 18.43
N LEU A 120 0.67 -0.82 17.83
CA LEU A 120 0.94 -0.56 16.42
C LEU A 120 2.35 0.00 16.37
N ARG A 121 3.25 -0.76 15.75
CA ARG A 121 4.61 -0.33 15.42
C ARG A 121 4.53 1.06 14.78
N SER A 122 5.35 1.99 15.26
CA SER A 122 5.51 3.29 14.60
C SER A 122 6.02 3.06 13.17
N SER A 123 5.58 3.85 12.21
CA SER A 123 5.99 3.70 10.81
C SER A 123 7.50 3.80 10.58
N ASN A 124 8.23 4.41 11.50
CA ASN A 124 9.68 4.59 11.44
C ASN A 124 10.49 3.55 12.23
N GLN A 125 9.86 2.48 12.68
CA GLN A 125 10.48 1.49 13.54
C GLN A 125 10.35 0.14 12.87
N SER A 126 11.41 -0.66 12.71
CA SER A 126 11.29 -2.05 12.22
C SER A 126 10.63 -2.97 13.28
N TRP A 127 10.24 -4.19 12.91
CA TRP A 127 9.73 -5.16 13.89
C TRP A 127 10.74 -5.46 15.00
N LEU A 128 12.01 -5.60 14.63
CA LEU A 128 13.09 -5.85 15.58
C LEU A 128 13.30 -4.63 16.50
N ASP A 129 13.31 -3.41 15.95
CA ASP A 129 13.42 -2.20 16.76
C ASP A 129 12.26 -2.05 17.74
N LEU A 130 11.04 -2.47 17.37
CA LEU A 130 9.90 -2.52 18.27
C LEU A 130 10.18 -3.46 19.44
N PHE A 131 10.61 -4.68 19.18
CA PHE A 131 10.85 -5.69 20.21
C PHE A 131 12.02 -5.36 21.14
N GLU A 132 12.99 -4.58 20.64
CA GLU A 132 14.13 -4.09 21.43
C GLU A 132 13.82 -2.79 22.20
N SER A 133 12.69 -2.12 21.93
CA SER A 133 12.33 -0.88 22.61
C SER A 133 11.98 -1.09 24.08
N ASP A 134 12.39 -0.15 24.94
CA ASP A 134 12.05 -0.16 26.37
C ASP A 134 10.53 -0.28 26.59
N GLY A 135 9.74 0.39 25.76
CA GLY A 135 8.28 0.34 25.84
C GLY A 135 7.70 -1.06 25.59
N PHE A 136 8.29 -1.84 24.67
CA PHE A 136 7.87 -3.22 24.44
C PHE A 136 8.40 -4.16 25.51
N LEU A 137 9.65 -3.99 25.97
CA LEU A 137 10.26 -4.83 27.01
C LEU A 137 9.55 -4.68 28.37
N GLU A 138 8.98 -3.51 28.66
CA GLU A 138 8.14 -3.27 29.84
C GLU A 138 6.68 -3.71 29.65
N SER A 139 6.29 -4.06 28.41
CA SER A 139 4.92 -4.45 28.07
C SER A 139 4.61 -5.89 28.51
N PRO A 140 3.31 -6.24 28.66
CA PRO A 140 2.89 -7.60 29.00
C PRO A 140 2.89 -8.56 27.79
N TYR A 141 3.47 -8.16 26.67
CA TYR A 141 3.47 -8.93 25.43
C TYR A 141 4.78 -9.70 25.25
N SER A 142 4.69 -10.81 24.53
CA SER A 142 5.84 -11.47 23.93
C SER A 142 5.55 -11.65 22.45
N TRP A 143 6.48 -12.24 21.70
CA TRP A 143 6.32 -12.41 20.26
C TRP A 143 6.93 -13.72 19.78
N VAL A 144 6.49 -14.15 18.59
CA VAL A 144 7.03 -15.27 17.84
C VAL A 144 7.40 -14.78 16.45
N GLU A 145 8.64 -14.98 16.05
CA GLU A 145 9.08 -14.87 14.66
C GLU A 145 8.96 -16.23 14.00
N HIS A 146 8.43 -16.22 12.79
CA HIS A 146 8.20 -17.42 12.00
C HIS A 146 8.67 -17.20 10.57
N PRO A 147 9.46 -18.13 9.98
CA PRO A 147 10.10 -17.89 8.69
C PRO A 147 9.09 -17.83 7.55
N VAL A 148 9.33 -16.92 6.61
CA VAL A 148 8.57 -16.72 5.37
C VAL A 148 9.52 -16.91 4.20
N SER A 149 9.04 -17.59 3.14
CA SER A 149 9.79 -17.78 1.91
C SER A 149 8.87 -17.54 0.72
N ARG A 150 9.34 -16.71 -0.22
CA ARG A 150 8.72 -16.52 -1.54
C ARG A 150 9.58 -17.27 -2.56
N GLU A 151 8.98 -18.19 -3.29
CA GLU A 151 9.71 -18.94 -4.32
C GLU A 151 9.89 -18.10 -5.57
N ASN A 152 11.04 -18.23 -6.25
CA ASN A 152 11.26 -17.57 -7.53
C ASN A 152 10.69 -18.39 -8.68
N MET A 153 10.18 -17.73 -9.71
CA MET A 153 9.79 -18.39 -10.95
C MET A 153 10.99 -19.11 -11.58
N SER A 154 10.79 -20.38 -11.95
CA SER A 154 11.86 -21.17 -12.56
C SER A 154 12.24 -20.63 -13.94
N GLY A 155 13.52 -20.32 -14.12
CA GLY A 155 14.06 -19.87 -15.41
C GLY A 155 14.24 -18.36 -15.53
N VAL A 156 13.77 -17.58 -14.56
CA VAL A 156 14.02 -16.14 -14.46
C VAL A 156 15.29 -15.91 -13.63
N PRO A 157 16.31 -15.20 -14.13
CA PRO A 157 17.48 -14.76 -13.36
C PRO A 157 17.16 -13.70 -12.31
N GLU A 158 17.99 -13.60 -11.27
CA GLU A 158 17.85 -12.52 -10.28
C GLU A 158 18.01 -11.13 -10.90
N GLU A 159 18.84 -11.00 -11.94
CA GLU A 159 19.04 -9.77 -12.71
C GLU A 159 17.80 -9.34 -13.52
N GLU A 160 16.86 -10.25 -13.75
CA GLU A 160 15.58 -10.03 -14.45
C GLU A 160 14.40 -10.00 -13.44
N GLY A 161 14.69 -9.77 -12.15
CA GLY A 161 13.65 -9.57 -11.13
C GLY A 161 13.04 -10.87 -10.57
N ALA A 162 13.72 -12.02 -10.66
CA ALA A 162 13.20 -13.30 -10.16
C ALA A 162 12.73 -13.31 -8.69
N LEU A 163 13.27 -12.43 -7.83
CA LEU A 163 12.87 -12.32 -6.43
C LEU A 163 11.43 -11.83 -6.24
N HIS A 164 10.85 -11.16 -7.25
CA HIS A 164 9.51 -10.61 -7.24
C HIS A 164 8.69 -11.13 -8.42
N SER A 165 8.73 -12.45 -8.64
CA SER A 165 8.14 -13.12 -9.83
C SER A 165 6.99 -14.08 -9.53
N THR A 166 6.54 -14.14 -8.28
CA THR A 166 5.48 -15.06 -7.85
C THR A 166 4.58 -14.44 -6.80
N GLY A 167 3.36 -14.96 -6.64
CA GLY A 167 2.41 -14.52 -5.64
C GLY A 167 1.02 -14.33 -6.23
N ILE A 168 0.12 -13.78 -5.42
CA ILE A 168 -1.19 -13.30 -5.89
C ILE A 168 -0.99 -12.12 -6.82
N ILE A 169 -0.04 -11.24 -6.48
CA ILE A 169 0.49 -10.16 -7.31
C ILE A 169 2.01 -10.11 -7.19
N ASP A 170 2.69 -9.63 -8.22
CA ASP A 170 4.15 -9.56 -8.28
C ASP A 170 4.68 -8.49 -9.25
N GLY A 171 5.87 -7.97 -8.94
CA GLY A 171 6.51 -6.91 -9.71
C GLY A 171 6.91 -7.31 -11.12
N LEU A 172 7.25 -8.59 -11.36
CA LEU A 172 7.59 -9.06 -12.71
C LEU A 172 6.37 -9.01 -13.63
N SER A 173 5.20 -9.44 -13.15
CA SER A 173 3.94 -9.34 -13.89
C SER A 173 3.59 -7.87 -14.20
N ALA A 174 3.79 -6.95 -13.24
CA ALA A 174 3.66 -5.52 -13.49
C ALA A 174 4.64 -5.02 -14.56
N PHE A 175 5.88 -5.48 -14.55
CA PHE A 175 6.87 -5.11 -15.56
C PHE A 175 6.48 -5.64 -16.96
N GLU A 176 6.02 -6.90 -17.05
CA GLU A 176 5.52 -7.48 -18.29
C GLU A 176 4.30 -6.71 -18.86
N TRP A 177 3.41 -6.20 -18.00
CA TRP A 177 2.35 -5.30 -18.45
C TRP A 177 2.92 -4.04 -19.12
N LEU A 178 3.88 -3.39 -18.47
CA LEU A 178 4.53 -2.20 -19.02
C LEU A 178 5.19 -2.51 -20.36
N GLU A 179 5.91 -3.63 -20.48
CA GLU A 179 6.55 -4.03 -21.74
C GLU A 179 5.53 -4.14 -22.88
N VAL A 180 4.35 -4.69 -22.63
CA VAL A 180 3.30 -4.79 -23.65
C VAL A 180 2.80 -3.41 -24.09
N PHE A 181 2.52 -2.50 -23.15
CA PHE A 181 2.00 -1.17 -23.49
C PHE A 181 3.06 -0.23 -24.08
N ALA A 182 4.32 -0.45 -23.72
CA ALA A 182 5.43 0.39 -24.11
C ALA A 182 6.26 -0.17 -25.28
N ASP A 183 6.00 -1.40 -25.74
CA ASP A 183 6.57 -1.94 -26.97
C ASP A 183 6.14 -1.06 -28.17
N PRO A 184 7.10 -0.43 -28.89
CA PRO A 184 6.81 0.40 -30.06
C PRO A 184 6.08 -0.33 -31.20
N ASP A 185 6.14 -1.67 -31.22
CA ASP A 185 5.56 -2.52 -32.27
C ASP A 185 4.24 -3.20 -31.84
N ALA A 186 3.82 -3.06 -30.57
CA ALA A 186 2.58 -3.67 -30.05
C ALA A 186 1.31 -2.95 -30.55
N GLY A 187 1.43 -1.69 -30.95
CA GLY A 187 0.32 -0.91 -31.51
C GLY A 187 -0.60 -0.26 -30.47
N TYR A 188 -0.19 -0.22 -29.19
CA TYR A 188 -0.84 0.49 -28.08
C TYR A 188 -0.20 1.85 -27.77
N ASN A 189 0.74 2.28 -28.60
CA ASN A 189 1.40 3.58 -28.51
C ASN A 189 0.58 4.68 -29.23
N ASP A 190 1.04 5.92 -29.17
CA ASP A 190 0.39 7.10 -29.77
C ASP A 190 -1.01 7.36 -29.19
N ARG A 191 -1.18 7.06 -27.90
CA ARG A 191 -2.45 7.15 -27.18
C ARG A 191 -2.70 8.55 -26.61
N TRP A 192 -2.56 9.61 -27.40
CA TRP A 192 -2.58 11.01 -26.96
C TRP A 192 -3.92 11.57 -26.40
N GLY A 193 -4.85 10.68 -26.06
CA GLY A 193 -6.27 10.95 -25.88
C GLY A 193 -7.07 10.42 -27.08
N PRO A 194 -8.40 10.32 -27.03
CA PRO A 194 -9.16 10.18 -28.25
C PRO A 194 -9.47 11.57 -28.83
N PHE A 195 -8.68 12.02 -29.81
CA PHE A 195 -8.92 13.31 -30.51
C PHE A 195 -10.08 13.26 -31.51
N THR A 196 -10.50 12.06 -31.86
CA THR A 196 -11.62 11.82 -32.76
C THR A 196 -12.55 10.75 -32.19
N ILE A 197 -13.79 10.74 -32.67
CA ILE A 197 -14.71 9.66 -32.37
C ILE A 197 -14.09 8.36 -32.89
N TYR A 198 -13.93 7.38 -32.00
CA TYR A 198 -13.29 6.10 -32.30
C TYR A 198 -11.84 6.24 -32.76
N ASP A 199 -11.08 7.14 -32.13
CA ASP A 199 -9.64 7.26 -32.31
C ASP A 199 -8.97 5.88 -32.27
N ALA A 200 -8.43 5.44 -33.41
CA ALA A 200 -8.06 4.04 -33.58
C ALA A 200 -6.85 3.63 -32.72
N PRO A 201 -5.76 4.43 -32.61
CA PRO A 201 -4.71 4.21 -31.62
C PRO A 201 -5.25 4.07 -30.19
N TYR A 202 -6.02 5.04 -29.71
CA TYR A 202 -6.50 5.05 -28.33
C TYR A 202 -7.47 3.88 -28.06
N MET A 203 -8.41 3.63 -28.98
CA MET A 203 -9.40 2.56 -28.83
C MET A 203 -8.76 1.16 -28.80
N ARG A 204 -7.61 0.93 -29.45
CA ARG A 204 -6.92 -0.37 -29.36
C ARG A 204 -6.44 -0.66 -27.94
N ALA A 205 -5.89 0.33 -27.25
CA ALA A 205 -5.46 0.19 -25.86
C ALA A 205 -6.67 -0.01 -24.92
N VAL A 206 -7.74 0.78 -25.13
CA VAL A 206 -9.01 0.66 -24.39
C VAL A 206 -9.63 -0.73 -24.54
N ASP A 207 -9.75 -1.24 -25.77
CA ASP A 207 -10.34 -2.56 -26.04
C ASP A 207 -9.47 -3.70 -25.49
N TYR A 208 -8.14 -3.53 -25.52
CA TYR A 208 -7.18 -4.46 -24.92
C TYR A 208 -7.38 -4.55 -23.40
N ILE A 209 -7.36 -3.41 -22.70
CA ILE A 209 -7.57 -3.34 -21.24
C ILE A 209 -8.94 -3.91 -20.87
N GLN A 210 -10.00 -3.57 -21.61
CA GLN A 210 -11.33 -4.11 -21.37
C GLN A 210 -11.33 -5.64 -21.41
N GLY A 211 -10.70 -6.22 -22.44
CA GLY A 211 -10.61 -7.66 -22.61
C GLY A 211 -9.88 -8.35 -21.45
N TYR A 212 -8.80 -7.74 -20.95
CA TYR A 212 -8.04 -8.28 -19.81
C TYR A 212 -8.79 -8.16 -18.49
N LEU A 213 -9.37 -6.99 -18.18
CA LEU A 213 -10.23 -6.83 -17.01
C LEU A 213 -11.38 -7.84 -17.01
N GLN A 214 -12.05 -8.00 -18.15
CA GLN A 214 -13.12 -8.99 -18.31
C GLN A 214 -12.59 -10.42 -18.12
N GLY A 215 -11.41 -10.73 -18.66
CA GLY A 215 -10.76 -12.05 -18.52
C GLY A 215 -10.38 -12.39 -17.07
N MET A 216 -9.98 -11.38 -16.29
CA MET A 216 -9.70 -11.48 -14.85
C MET A 216 -10.98 -11.62 -13.99
N GLY A 217 -12.15 -11.26 -14.53
CA GLY A 217 -13.44 -11.39 -13.84
C GLY A 217 -14.07 -10.07 -13.38
N TRP A 218 -13.53 -8.92 -13.80
CA TRP A 218 -14.15 -7.62 -13.58
C TRP A 218 -15.38 -7.43 -14.50
N ASP A 219 -16.40 -6.72 -14.03
CA ASP A 219 -17.42 -6.16 -14.93
C ASP A 219 -16.81 -4.98 -15.69
N SER A 220 -16.23 -5.26 -16.86
CA SER A 220 -15.49 -4.25 -17.62
C SER A 220 -16.36 -3.46 -18.58
N GLN A 221 -16.31 -2.13 -18.47
CA GLN A 221 -17.14 -1.19 -19.21
C GLN A 221 -16.26 -0.11 -19.86
N ILE A 222 -16.59 0.23 -21.11
CA ILE A 222 -16.01 1.39 -21.80
C ILE A 222 -17.01 2.54 -21.71
N HIS A 223 -16.61 3.60 -21.03
CA HIS A 223 -17.37 4.83 -20.88
C HIS A 223 -16.97 5.80 -21.99
N ARG A 224 -17.96 6.37 -22.70
CA ARG A 224 -17.74 7.28 -23.82
C ARG A 224 -18.50 8.58 -23.58
N TYR A 225 -17.79 9.69 -23.55
CA TYR A 225 -18.34 10.99 -23.21
C TYR A 225 -18.16 11.97 -24.36
N TRP A 226 -19.28 12.43 -24.90
CA TRP A 226 -19.30 13.49 -25.89
C TRP A 226 -19.28 14.85 -25.19
N VAL A 227 -18.16 15.57 -25.30
CA VAL A 227 -18.00 16.90 -24.70
C VAL A 227 -18.34 18.00 -25.71
N SER A 228 -17.73 17.93 -26.90
CA SER A 228 -18.02 18.84 -28.01
C SER A 228 -17.61 18.23 -29.35
N ASP A 229 -17.80 18.95 -30.46
CA ASP A 229 -17.30 18.53 -31.79
C ASP A 229 -15.77 18.37 -31.83
N LEU A 230 -15.04 18.89 -30.84
CA LEU A 230 -13.57 18.92 -30.76
C LEU A 230 -13.02 18.31 -29.46
N SER A 231 -13.85 17.82 -28.55
CA SER A 231 -13.43 17.15 -27.32
C SER A 231 -14.31 15.93 -27.07
N TYR A 232 -13.66 14.81 -26.81
CA TYR A 232 -14.25 13.50 -26.62
C TYR A 232 -13.38 12.75 -25.61
N ALA A 233 -14.00 12.04 -24.69
CA ALA A 233 -13.30 11.27 -23.66
C ALA A 233 -13.78 9.82 -23.66
N VAL A 234 -12.85 8.90 -23.42
CA VAL A 234 -13.12 7.46 -23.37
C VAL A 234 -12.35 6.85 -22.23
N ASN A 235 -13.05 6.35 -21.23
CA ASN A 235 -12.42 5.62 -20.13
C ASN A 235 -12.74 4.14 -20.26
N VAL A 236 -11.85 3.30 -19.72
CA VAL A 236 -12.12 1.88 -19.51
C VAL A 236 -12.05 1.57 -18.03
N CYS A 237 -13.11 0.99 -17.50
CA CYS A 237 -13.23 0.69 -16.08
C CYS A 237 -13.62 -0.76 -15.86
N GLY A 238 -13.18 -1.35 -14.75
CA GLY A 238 -13.62 -2.63 -14.21
C GLY A 238 -14.33 -2.40 -12.89
N TYR A 239 -15.51 -3.00 -12.73
CA TYR A 239 -16.29 -2.92 -11.50
C TYR A 239 -16.37 -4.29 -10.83
N LYS A 240 -16.19 -4.30 -9.51
CA LYS A 240 -16.45 -5.47 -8.67
C LYS A 240 -17.38 -5.07 -7.54
N THR A 241 -18.65 -5.42 -7.69
CA THR A 241 -19.71 -4.98 -6.77
C THR A 241 -19.48 -5.50 -5.35
N GLY A 242 -19.49 -4.58 -4.39
CA GLY A 242 -19.40 -4.90 -2.97
C GLY A 242 -20.66 -5.57 -2.44
N SER A 243 -20.51 -6.35 -1.37
CA SER A 243 -21.62 -7.15 -0.83
C SER A 243 -22.29 -6.56 0.41
N LEU A 244 -21.66 -5.60 1.10
CA LEU A 244 -22.26 -4.89 2.24
C LEU A 244 -22.70 -3.47 1.90
N PHE A 245 -21.86 -2.75 1.16
CA PHE A 245 -22.03 -1.35 0.78
C PHE A 245 -21.82 -1.20 -0.74
N PRO A 246 -22.70 -1.79 -1.58
CA PRO A 246 -22.53 -1.75 -3.04
C PRO A 246 -22.55 -0.32 -3.62
N ASP A 247 -23.17 0.62 -2.92
CA ASP A 247 -23.28 2.03 -3.30
C ASP A 247 -22.12 2.89 -2.73
N GLU A 248 -21.17 2.31 -1.99
CA GLU A 248 -19.91 2.95 -1.59
C GLU A 248 -18.78 2.41 -2.48
N TRP A 249 -18.07 3.30 -3.18
CA TRP A 249 -17.10 2.94 -4.20
C TRP A 249 -15.68 3.36 -3.78
N LEU A 250 -14.78 2.40 -3.75
CA LEU A 250 -13.33 2.61 -3.64
C LEU A 250 -12.74 2.55 -5.05
N VAL A 251 -12.07 3.62 -5.48
CA VAL A 251 -11.61 3.75 -6.86
C VAL A 251 -10.08 3.72 -6.91
N LEU A 252 -9.52 2.90 -7.79
CA LEU A 252 -8.12 2.93 -8.18
C LEU A 252 -8.01 3.39 -9.64
N GLY A 253 -7.00 4.18 -9.98
CA GLY A 253 -6.83 4.61 -11.36
C GLY A 253 -5.45 5.09 -11.75
N ALA A 254 -5.29 5.22 -13.06
CA ALA A 254 -4.13 5.79 -13.75
C ALA A 254 -4.61 6.30 -15.11
N HIS A 255 -4.06 7.40 -15.62
CA HIS A 255 -4.41 7.81 -16.98
C HIS A 255 -3.77 6.89 -18.01
N LEU A 256 -4.53 6.60 -19.06
CA LEU A 256 -4.09 5.78 -20.17
C LEU A 256 -3.44 6.62 -21.25
N ASP A 257 -3.85 7.88 -21.42
CA ASP A 257 -3.26 8.74 -22.43
C ASP A 257 -1.81 9.13 -22.15
N VAL A 258 -1.15 9.70 -23.16
CA VAL A 258 0.23 10.16 -23.07
C VAL A 258 0.35 11.55 -23.69
N ALA A 259 1.33 12.35 -23.25
CA ALA A 259 1.54 13.71 -23.72
C ALA A 259 1.58 13.85 -25.25
N GLU A 260 0.71 14.71 -25.79
CA GLU A 260 0.54 14.90 -27.24
C GLU A 260 1.75 15.56 -27.94
N PRO A 261 1.97 15.33 -29.25
CA PRO A 261 3.10 15.91 -29.95
C PRO A 261 3.02 17.44 -29.99
N GLY A 262 4.05 18.10 -29.44
CA GLY A 262 4.18 19.55 -29.41
C GLY A 262 3.76 20.22 -28.08
N THR A 263 3.34 19.46 -27.07
CA THR A 263 3.05 20.03 -25.74
C THR A 263 4.30 20.25 -24.90
N PRO A 264 4.26 21.24 -23.98
CA PRO A 264 5.28 21.39 -22.96
C PRO A 264 5.30 20.19 -21.98
N PRO A 265 6.41 19.99 -21.25
CA PRO A 265 7.66 20.73 -21.32
C PRO A 265 8.56 20.38 -22.51
N ARG A 266 8.45 19.19 -23.12
CA ARG A 266 9.50 18.66 -24.03
C ARG A 266 9.02 18.11 -25.37
N GLY A 267 7.78 18.37 -25.75
CA GLY A 267 7.25 18.12 -27.10
C GLY A 267 6.43 16.86 -27.25
N GLY A 268 6.04 16.21 -26.15
CA GLY A 268 5.19 15.02 -26.13
C GLY A 268 5.97 13.72 -26.23
N THR A 269 5.26 12.61 -26.02
CA THR A 269 5.79 11.26 -26.13
C THR A 269 4.90 10.38 -26.99
N ARG A 270 5.46 9.30 -27.53
CA ARG A 270 4.69 8.28 -28.27
C ARG A 270 4.40 7.06 -27.41
N ILE A 271 5.36 6.71 -26.56
CA ILE A 271 5.37 5.46 -25.79
C ILE A 271 4.77 5.69 -24.41
N GLY A 272 5.27 6.72 -23.70
CA GLY A 272 4.82 7.05 -22.34
C GLY A 272 5.01 5.88 -21.40
N ALA A 273 6.24 5.37 -21.29
CA ALA A 273 6.53 4.20 -20.46
C ALA A 273 6.43 4.56 -18.99
N HIS A 274 7.12 5.62 -18.58
CA HIS A 274 7.02 6.18 -17.24
C HIS A 274 5.69 6.90 -17.05
N ASP A 275 5.32 7.73 -18.03
CA ASP A 275 4.14 8.60 -17.98
C ASP A 275 3.16 8.28 -19.13
N ASN A 276 2.13 7.45 -18.92
CA ASN A 276 1.81 6.74 -17.67
C ASN A 276 1.56 5.25 -17.86
N GLY A 277 2.35 4.61 -18.73
CA GLY A 277 2.36 3.15 -18.89
C GLY A 277 2.66 2.41 -17.59
N ALA A 278 3.53 2.96 -16.74
CA ALA A 278 3.91 2.40 -15.46
C ALA A 278 2.73 2.41 -14.47
N GLY A 279 2.01 3.53 -14.33
CA GLY A 279 0.82 3.60 -13.48
C GLY A 279 -0.28 2.65 -13.96
N VAL A 280 -0.50 2.58 -15.28
CA VAL A 280 -1.43 1.62 -15.88
C VAL A 280 -1.06 0.18 -15.50
N ALA A 281 0.22 -0.19 -15.61
CA ALA A 281 0.72 -1.51 -15.27
C ALA A 281 0.52 -1.86 -13.78
N LEU A 282 0.83 -0.93 -12.87
CA LEU A 282 0.66 -1.12 -11.43
C LEU A 282 -0.81 -1.28 -11.03
N VAL A 283 -1.70 -0.46 -11.59
CA VAL A 283 -3.14 -0.56 -11.33
C VAL A 283 -3.70 -1.86 -11.89
N LEU A 284 -3.26 -2.32 -13.07
CA LEU A 284 -3.65 -3.62 -13.63
C LEU A 284 -3.19 -4.77 -12.73
N GLU A 285 -1.98 -4.70 -12.19
CA GLU A 285 -1.45 -5.73 -11.31
C GLU A 285 -2.17 -5.75 -9.96
N ALA A 286 -2.42 -4.58 -9.34
CA ALA A 286 -3.26 -4.50 -8.15
C ALA A 286 -4.69 -5.02 -8.43
N ALA A 287 -5.26 -4.71 -9.60
CA ALA A 287 -6.57 -5.21 -10.02
C ALA A 287 -6.59 -6.74 -10.16
N ARG A 288 -5.50 -7.36 -10.62
CA ARG A 288 -5.35 -8.81 -10.70
C ARG A 288 -5.45 -9.46 -9.31
N GLY A 289 -4.89 -8.83 -8.28
CA GLY A 289 -5.02 -9.29 -6.91
C GLY A 289 -6.41 -9.03 -6.32
N LEU A 290 -6.92 -7.81 -6.45
CA LEU A 290 -8.18 -7.38 -5.81
C LEU A 290 -9.39 -8.18 -6.32
N VAL A 291 -9.38 -8.64 -7.57
CA VAL A 291 -10.51 -9.39 -8.13
C VAL A 291 -10.72 -10.75 -7.46
N GLU A 292 -9.71 -11.32 -6.81
CA GLU A 292 -9.76 -12.64 -6.15
C GLU A 292 -10.52 -12.61 -4.81
N PHE A 293 -10.80 -11.43 -4.26
CA PHE A 293 -11.38 -11.27 -2.92
C PHE A 293 -12.80 -10.72 -2.96
N ASP A 294 -13.65 -11.11 -2.01
CA ASP A 294 -14.93 -10.42 -1.82
C ASP A 294 -14.70 -9.12 -1.05
N HIS A 295 -15.37 -8.05 -1.49
CA HIS A 295 -15.24 -6.71 -0.92
C HIS A 295 -16.54 -6.28 -0.22
N ARG A 296 -16.40 -5.48 0.84
CA ARG A 296 -17.55 -4.86 1.50
C ARG A 296 -18.14 -3.80 0.60
N ARG A 297 -17.28 -3.01 -0.04
CA ARG A 297 -17.59 -1.90 -0.94
C ARG A 297 -17.37 -2.29 -2.39
N THR A 298 -17.95 -1.53 -3.31
CA THR A 298 -17.65 -1.73 -4.73
C THR A 298 -16.24 -1.24 -5.00
N VAL A 299 -15.39 -2.10 -5.52
CA VAL A 299 -14.06 -1.70 -6.00
C VAL A 299 -14.19 -1.36 -7.48
N VAL A 300 -13.61 -0.23 -7.87
CA VAL A 300 -13.56 0.23 -9.25
C VAL A 300 -12.10 0.43 -9.63
N VAL A 301 -11.69 -0.12 -10.76
CA VAL A 301 -10.39 0.15 -11.37
C VAL A 301 -10.65 0.86 -12.69
N CYS A 302 -10.09 2.05 -12.90
CA CYS A 302 -10.39 2.87 -14.07
C CYS A 302 -9.12 3.44 -14.71
N PHE A 303 -9.14 3.50 -16.03
CA PHE A 303 -8.07 4.08 -16.83
C PHE A 303 -8.62 5.27 -17.63
N TRP A 304 -8.05 6.43 -17.37
CA TRP A 304 -8.60 7.73 -17.79
C TRP A 304 -8.07 8.15 -19.16
N SER A 305 -8.89 8.89 -19.92
CA SER A 305 -8.42 9.63 -21.10
C SER A 305 -8.22 11.10 -20.78
N ASN A 306 -7.36 11.75 -21.55
CA ASN A 306 -7.20 13.19 -21.59
C ASN A 306 -6.75 13.81 -20.25
N GLU A 307 -6.00 13.10 -19.41
CA GLU A 307 -5.33 13.72 -18.25
C GLU A 307 -4.43 14.85 -18.77
N GLU A 308 -3.61 14.52 -19.76
CA GLU A 308 -2.58 15.37 -20.38
C GLU A 308 -3.17 16.60 -21.09
N ASN A 309 -4.47 16.53 -21.37
CA ASN A 309 -5.23 17.52 -22.11
C ASN A 309 -6.25 18.26 -21.22
N GLY A 310 -6.21 18.09 -19.91
CA GLY A 310 -7.03 18.82 -18.94
C GLY A 310 -8.13 18.00 -18.26
N TYR A 311 -7.85 16.74 -17.95
CA TYR A 311 -8.67 15.87 -17.07
C TYR A 311 -10.07 15.52 -17.58
N ASP A 312 -10.34 15.66 -18.89
CA ASP A 312 -11.68 15.46 -19.46
C ASP A 312 -12.22 14.03 -19.18
N GLY A 313 -11.37 13.01 -19.11
CA GLY A 313 -11.80 11.63 -18.79
C GLY A 313 -12.36 11.48 -17.40
N VAL A 314 -11.56 11.81 -16.38
CA VAL A 314 -11.95 11.67 -14.98
C VAL A 314 -13.12 12.60 -14.63
N ASP A 315 -13.11 13.86 -15.09
CA ASP A 315 -14.19 14.83 -14.84
C ASP A 315 -15.53 14.31 -15.35
N ARG A 316 -15.54 13.73 -16.56
CA ARG A 316 -16.76 13.19 -17.15
C ARG A 316 -17.22 11.92 -16.46
N TRP A 317 -16.31 11.11 -15.94
CA TRP A 317 -16.70 9.96 -15.15
C TRP A 317 -17.33 10.39 -13.82
N ILE A 318 -16.74 11.38 -13.13
CA ILE A 318 -17.28 11.98 -11.90
C ILE A 318 -18.69 12.55 -12.14
N ASP A 319 -18.88 13.34 -13.21
CA ASP A 319 -20.19 13.89 -13.63
C ASP A 319 -21.27 12.81 -13.85
N ASN A 320 -20.86 11.58 -14.13
CA ASN A 320 -21.74 10.46 -14.51
C ASN A 320 -21.77 9.32 -13.48
N ILE A 321 -21.23 9.53 -12.27
CA ILE A 321 -21.40 8.60 -11.15
C ILE A 321 -22.91 8.36 -10.94
N PRO A 322 -23.37 7.09 -10.82
CA PRO A 322 -24.78 6.80 -10.64
C PRO A 322 -25.37 7.49 -9.41
N GLN A 323 -26.63 7.94 -9.52
CA GLN A 323 -27.30 8.59 -8.41
C GLN A 323 -27.36 7.66 -7.18
N GLY A 324 -26.88 8.15 -6.03
CA GLY A 324 -26.89 7.42 -4.75
C GLY A 324 -25.57 6.70 -4.45
N VAL A 325 -24.64 6.67 -5.40
CA VAL A 325 -23.28 6.18 -5.18
C VAL A 325 -22.44 7.25 -4.51
N SER A 326 -21.63 6.86 -3.53
CA SER A 326 -20.61 7.69 -2.90
C SER A 326 -19.22 7.11 -3.18
N ILE A 327 -18.28 7.95 -3.57
CA ILE A 327 -16.86 7.58 -3.59
C ILE A 327 -16.33 7.71 -2.17
N THR A 328 -15.59 6.71 -1.67
CA THR A 328 -15.02 6.75 -0.32
C THR A 328 -13.58 7.28 -0.34
N ASN A 329 -12.76 6.76 -1.26
CA ASN A 329 -11.36 7.11 -1.43
C ASN A 329 -10.94 6.90 -2.89
N TYR A 330 -9.87 7.58 -3.30
CA TYR A 330 -9.24 7.37 -4.60
C TYR A 330 -7.74 7.08 -4.46
N LEU A 331 -7.25 6.05 -5.16
CA LEU A 331 -5.84 5.67 -5.19
C LEU A 331 -5.32 5.78 -6.63
N ASN A 332 -4.34 6.64 -6.86
CA ASN A 332 -3.78 6.96 -8.17
C ASN A 332 -2.35 6.45 -8.30
N ALA A 333 -1.96 6.11 -9.52
CA ALA A 333 -0.57 5.89 -9.88
C ALA A 333 -0.24 6.69 -11.13
N ASP A 334 0.74 7.57 -11.04
CA ASP A 334 1.17 8.45 -12.12
C ASP A 334 2.68 8.63 -12.12
N ALA A 335 3.29 8.52 -13.30
CA ALA A 335 4.71 8.80 -13.51
C ALA A 335 5.56 8.12 -12.43
N VAL A 336 5.56 6.79 -12.36
CA VAL A 336 6.00 6.03 -11.18
C VAL A 336 6.97 4.89 -11.54
N GLY A 337 7.71 4.38 -10.55
CA GLY A 337 8.58 3.19 -10.67
C GLY A 337 10.06 3.47 -10.91
N THR A 338 10.43 4.68 -11.37
CA THR A 338 11.85 5.04 -11.55
C THR A 338 12.46 5.71 -10.32
N ASN A 339 11.95 5.42 -9.12
CA ASN A 339 12.29 6.14 -7.88
C ASN A 339 13.07 5.26 -6.91
N TRP A 340 12.42 4.49 -6.04
CA TRP A 340 13.04 3.57 -5.09
C TRP A 340 12.93 2.13 -5.63
N PRO A 341 13.99 1.30 -5.59
CA PRO A 341 15.32 1.55 -5.02
C PRO A 341 16.32 2.25 -5.98
N GLY A 342 15.82 2.92 -7.02
CA GLY A 342 16.62 3.67 -7.99
C GLY A 342 17.09 5.05 -7.51
N TYR A 343 17.18 6.01 -8.44
CA TYR A 343 17.92 7.25 -8.20
C TYR A 343 17.13 8.41 -7.56
N TYR A 344 15.85 8.22 -7.26
CA TYR A 344 14.96 9.30 -6.83
C TYR A 344 14.06 8.89 -5.67
N THR A 345 13.57 9.87 -4.92
CA THR A 345 12.61 9.63 -3.84
C THR A 345 11.29 9.11 -4.40
N LEU A 346 10.77 8.00 -3.85
CA LEU A 346 9.38 7.60 -4.09
C LEU A 346 8.49 8.51 -3.26
N VAL A 347 7.53 9.17 -3.89
CA VAL A 347 6.60 10.09 -3.22
C VAL A 347 5.20 9.49 -3.25
N VAL A 348 4.57 9.48 -2.08
CA VAL A 348 3.16 9.13 -1.90
C VAL A 348 2.43 10.36 -1.38
N ASP A 349 1.75 11.06 -2.28
CA ASP A 349 1.02 12.29 -1.98
C ASP A 349 -0.38 11.98 -1.48
N CYS A 350 -0.82 12.65 -0.42
CA CYS A 350 -2.18 12.60 0.11
C CYS A 350 -2.84 13.98 -0.01
N ILE A 351 -4.09 14.04 -0.47
CA ILE A 351 -4.86 15.29 -0.57
C ILE A 351 -6.32 15.04 -0.14
N PRO A 352 -7.13 16.07 0.18
CA PRO A 352 -6.82 17.51 0.17
C PRO A 352 -5.84 17.94 1.27
N ASN A 353 -5.04 18.97 0.98
CA ASN A 353 -4.35 19.76 2.01
C ASN A 353 -4.99 21.15 2.06
N TYR A 354 -5.42 21.58 3.24
CA TYR A 354 -6.11 22.85 3.48
C TYR A 354 -5.20 23.91 4.11
N ASP A 355 -4.08 23.50 4.72
CA ASP A 355 -3.14 24.41 5.38
C ASP A 355 -1.67 24.13 5.00
N ASP A 356 -1.18 24.87 4.00
CA ASP A 356 0.24 24.87 3.59
C ASP A 356 1.22 25.22 4.73
N GLU A 357 0.75 25.78 5.87
CA GLU A 357 1.58 26.15 7.02
C GLU A 357 1.58 25.10 8.15
N VAL A 358 0.62 24.16 8.18
CA VAL A 358 0.49 23.14 9.24
C VAL A 358 0.34 21.75 8.63
N LEU A 359 1.39 20.94 8.74
CA LEU A 359 1.33 19.51 8.39
C LEU A 359 0.22 18.80 9.17
N GLY A 360 -0.60 18.01 8.47
CA GLY A 360 -1.43 17.02 9.13
C GLY A 360 -2.90 16.95 8.79
N ASP A 361 -3.34 17.53 7.68
CA ASP A 361 -4.75 17.44 7.32
C ASP A 361 -5.14 15.99 7.02
N GLN A 362 -4.20 15.18 6.51
CA GLN A 362 -4.42 13.78 6.17
C GLN A 362 -3.62 12.80 7.04
N TRP A 363 -3.35 13.10 8.32
CA TRP A 363 -2.53 12.23 9.18
C TRP A 363 -3.05 10.80 9.31
N GLU A 364 -4.36 10.59 9.28
CA GLU A 364 -4.93 9.25 9.33
C GLU A 364 -4.54 8.43 8.10
N MET A 365 -4.68 9.01 6.90
CA MET A 365 -4.27 8.39 5.63
C MET A 365 -2.76 8.18 5.57
N ILE A 366 -1.97 9.21 5.90
CA ILE A 366 -0.50 9.14 5.90
C ILE A 366 -0.01 8.00 6.80
N ARG A 367 -0.52 7.93 8.05
CA ARG A 367 -0.12 6.87 8.99
C ARG A 367 -0.55 5.49 8.52
N MET A 368 -1.75 5.37 7.95
CA MET A 368 -2.24 4.11 7.39
C MET A 368 -1.33 3.64 6.25
N LEU A 369 -0.99 4.53 5.31
CA LEU A 369 -0.12 4.21 4.18
C LEU A 369 1.28 3.81 4.63
N GLU A 370 1.91 4.56 5.53
CA GLU A 370 3.23 4.20 6.05
C GLU A 370 3.21 2.86 6.80
N TRP A 371 2.15 2.60 7.57
CA TRP A 371 1.98 1.34 8.26
C TRP A 371 1.83 0.19 7.28
N VAL A 372 0.93 0.31 6.30
CA VAL A 372 0.72 -0.70 5.25
C VAL A 372 2.00 -0.97 4.46
N GLY A 373 2.72 0.09 4.07
CA GLY A 373 3.98 -0.03 3.33
C GLY A 373 5.02 -0.82 4.11
N THR A 374 5.18 -0.53 5.40
CA THR A 374 6.18 -1.17 6.25
C THR A 374 5.80 -2.55 6.76
N GLN A 375 4.51 -2.91 6.81
CA GLN A 375 4.08 -4.24 7.26
C GLN A 375 4.59 -5.36 6.36
N ASN A 376 4.69 -5.05 5.07
CA ASN A 376 4.96 -6.03 4.01
C ASN A 376 6.33 -5.85 3.35
N ASN A 377 7.00 -4.72 3.62
CA ASN A 377 8.27 -4.34 3.03
C ASN A 377 9.21 -3.76 4.10
N ASP A 378 10.50 -4.04 3.95
CA ASP A 378 11.53 -3.50 4.86
C ASP A 378 11.95 -2.09 4.43
N ILE A 379 11.03 -1.13 4.56
CA ILE A 379 11.20 0.26 4.09
C ILE A 379 11.15 1.30 5.22
N SER A 380 11.21 0.87 6.48
CA SER A 380 11.04 1.76 7.64
C SER A 380 12.13 2.85 7.69
N ASP A 381 13.38 2.48 7.38
CA ASP A 381 14.50 3.41 7.30
C ASP A 381 14.34 4.42 6.17
N ALA A 382 13.84 3.96 5.01
CA ALA A 382 13.61 4.82 3.85
C ALA A 382 12.51 5.86 4.12
N LEU A 383 11.45 5.45 4.82
CA LEU A 383 10.37 6.34 5.27
C LEU A 383 10.83 7.36 6.31
N GLN A 384 11.61 6.90 7.29
CA GLN A 384 12.20 7.79 8.30
C GLN A 384 13.09 8.85 7.62
N LEU A 385 13.92 8.44 6.66
CA LEU A 385 14.76 9.34 5.91
C LEU A 385 13.96 10.34 5.07
N GLY A 386 12.92 9.89 4.37
CA GLY A 386 12.05 10.78 3.58
C GLY A 386 11.36 11.83 4.46
N ARG A 387 10.88 11.45 5.64
CA ARG A 387 10.31 12.37 6.62
C ARG A 387 11.31 13.42 7.10
N GLU A 388 12.56 13.03 7.35
CA GLU A 388 13.63 13.95 7.74
C GLU A 388 13.94 14.96 6.64
N ILE A 389 14.14 14.49 5.40
CA ILE A 389 14.39 15.37 4.25
C ILE A 389 13.18 16.31 4.05
N PHE A 390 11.96 15.82 4.19
CA PHE A 390 10.75 16.61 4.00
C PHE A 390 10.63 17.72 5.04
N HIS A 391 10.89 17.38 6.30
CA HIS A 391 10.90 18.36 7.39
C HIS A 391 11.99 19.43 7.20
N ASP A 392 13.19 19.04 6.77
CA ASP A 392 14.35 19.94 6.71
C ASP A 392 14.40 20.77 5.42
N GLU A 393 13.94 20.22 4.29
CA GLU A 393 14.09 20.79 2.94
C GLU A 393 12.75 21.16 2.28
N GLY A 394 11.63 20.60 2.75
CA GLY A 394 10.27 20.86 2.25
C GLY A 394 9.89 20.07 0.98
N TYR A 395 8.61 20.16 0.59
CA TYR A 395 7.99 19.42 -0.52
C TYR A 395 8.76 19.52 -1.85
N ALA A 396 9.22 20.71 -2.22
CA ALA A 396 9.94 20.92 -3.48
C ALA A 396 11.17 19.98 -3.60
N SER A 397 11.83 19.72 -2.48
CA SER A 397 13.00 18.86 -2.45
C SER A 397 12.71 17.39 -2.80
N MET A 398 11.47 16.94 -2.61
CA MET A 398 11.03 15.56 -2.91
C MET A 398 10.83 15.29 -4.39
N LYS A 399 10.35 16.30 -5.14
CA LYS A 399 10.00 16.15 -6.56
C LYS A 399 11.02 16.76 -7.53
N ASP A 400 12.03 17.45 -7.02
CA ASP A 400 13.08 18.09 -7.82
C ASP A 400 14.22 17.14 -8.23
N VAL A 401 14.99 17.54 -9.24
CA VAL A 401 16.08 16.82 -9.96
C VAL A 401 17.26 16.30 -9.13
N ASP A 402 17.19 16.36 -7.81
CA ASP A 402 18.32 16.04 -6.95
C ASP A 402 18.42 14.52 -6.70
N SER A 403 19.29 13.87 -7.47
CA SER A 403 19.64 12.45 -7.33
C SER A 403 20.73 12.22 -6.27
N SER A 404 20.76 12.98 -5.17
CA SER A 404 21.76 12.81 -4.10
C SER A 404 21.64 11.44 -3.44
N GLU A 405 22.75 10.89 -2.92
CA GLU A 405 22.76 9.55 -2.27
C GLU A 405 21.67 9.40 -1.20
N GLN A 406 21.35 10.48 -0.49
CA GLN A 406 20.32 10.49 0.54
C GLN A 406 18.91 10.30 -0.05
N LYS A 407 18.59 10.98 -1.16
CA LYS A 407 17.26 10.90 -1.78
C LYS A 407 16.97 9.55 -2.42
N ARG A 408 17.99 8.90 -2.99
CA ARG A 408 17.91 7.52 -3.53
C ARG A 408 17.43 6.50 -2.51
N GLN A 409 17.72 6.74 -1.25
CA GLN A 409 17.38 5.84 -0.15
C GLN A 409 16.06 6.20 0.53
N SER A 410 15.36 7.23 0.05
CA SER A 410 14.21 7.79 0.74
C SER A 410 12.88 7.44 0.06
N ILE A 411 11.87 7.24 0.90
CA ILE A 411 10.46 7.17 0.50
C ILE A 411 9.74 8.21 1.34
N SER A 412 8.88 9.01 0.73
CA SER A 412 8.19 10.11 1.38
C SER A 412 6.68 9.91 1.29
N VAL A 413 5.98 9.97 2.43
CA VAL A 413 4.52 9.96 2.49
C VAL A 413 4.07 11.22 3.22
N HIS A 414 3.32 12.08 2.55
CA HIS A 414 2.87 13.35 3.13
C HIS A 414 1.61 13.88 2.45
N ASP A 415 1.01 14.87 3.07
CA ASP A 415 0.04 15.73 2.43
C ASP A 415 0.70 16.60 1.34
N SER A 416 -0.08 17.03 0.35
CA SER A 416 0.42 17.81 -0.79
C SER A 416 -0.49 19.01 -1.11
N ASP A 417 0.11 20.19 -1.23
CA ASP A 417 -0.58 21.42 -1.67
C ASP A 417 -0.74 21.48 -3.20
N ARG A 418 -0.18 20.50 -3.91
CA ARG A 418 0.06 20.54 -5.36
C ARG A 418 -0.24 19.22 -6.02
N GLY A 419 -1.43 18.68 -5.76
CA GLY A 419 -1.96 17.56 -6.54
C GLY A 419 -1.73 17.82 -8.04
N ARG A 420 -1.11 16.86 -8.73
CA ARG A 420 -0.85 16.91 -10.17
C ARG A 420 -1.11 15.53 -10.75
N SER A 421 -2.37 15.27 -11.05
CA SER A 421 -2.91 14.15 -11.84
C SER A 421 -4.41 14.03 -11.52
N ASP A 422 -5.06 12.96 -11.98
CA ASP A 422 -6.50 12.72 -11.84
C ASP A 422 -7.01 12.73 -10.39
N TYR A 423 -6.15 12.46 -9.41
CA TYR A 423 -6.53 12.45 -7.98
C TYR A 423 -6.94 13.81 -7.45
N GLU A 424 -6.41 14.89 -8.01
CA GLU A 424 -6.85 16.27 -7.71
C GLU A 424 -8.33 16.44 -8.03
N ARG A 425 -8.80 15.81 -9.11
CA ARG A 425 -10.18 15.94 -9.58
C ARG A 425 -11.17 15.28 -8.63
N PHE A 426 -10.77 14.17 -8.02
CA PHE A 426 -11.55 13.51 -6.96
C PHE A 426 -11.61 14.38 -5.71
N ALA A 427 -10.47 14.84 -5.20
CA ALA A 427 -10.41 15.67 -4.00
C ALA A 427 -11.20 16.98 -4.17
N ASP A 428 -10.99 17.71 -5.26
CA ASP A 428 -11.61 19.02 -5.49
C ASP A 428 -13.11 18.96 -5.75
N GLN A 429 -13.57 17.97 -6.52
CA GLN A 429 -14.97 17.90 -6.95
C GLN A 429 -15.85 17.12 -5.98
N LEU A 430 -15.28 16.13 -5.28
CA LEU A 430 -16.03 15.23 -4.40
C LEU A 430 -15.68 15.40 -2.92
N GLY A 431 -14.57 16.06 -2.57
CA GLY A 431 -14.11 16.17 -1.18
C GLY A 431 -13.71 14.80 -0.61
N VAL A 432 -13.05 13.97 -1.42
CA VAL A 432 -12.62 12.62 -1.02
C VAL A 432 -11.11 12.57 -0.85
N VAL A 433 -10.67 11.90 0.23
CA VAL A 433 -9.25 11.69 0.48
C VAL A 433 -8.68 10.84 -0.65
N SER A 434 -7.68 11.39 -1.31
CA SER A 434 -7.09 10.86 -2.53
C SER A 434 -5.58 10.72 -2.39
N VAL A 435 -5.03 9.64 -2.92
CA VAL A 435 -3.61 9.28 -2.79
C VAL A 435 -3.00 9.12 -4.16
N ASP A 436 -1.74 9.50 -4.32
CA ASP A 436 -0.97 9.29 -5.55
C ASP A 436 0.40 8.69 -5.26
N TRP A 437 0.71 7.54 -5.85
CA TRP A 437 2.07 7.04 -5.94
C TRP A 437 2.70 7.58 -7.22
N GLY A 438 3.68 8.46 -7.04
CA GLY A 438 4.33 9.10 -8.19
C GLY A 438 5.80 9.41 -8.00
N SER A 439 6.38 9.95 -9.06
CA SER A 439 7.78 10.33 -9.19
C SER A 439 7.93 11.81 -9.60
N LEU A 440 9.11 12.12 -10.10
CA LEU A 440 9.57 13.36 -10.72
C LEU A 440 8.63 13.88 -11.84
N THR A 441 7.53 14.52 -11.49
CA THR A 441 6.77 15.32 -12.45
C THR A 441 7.58 16.56 -12.82
N GLY A 442 8.32 16.50 -13.93
CA GLY A 442 9.18 17.57 -14.46
C GLY A 442 10.69 17.40 -14.23
N GLY A 443 11.13 16.54 -13.31
CA GLY A 443 12.53 16.33 -12.97
C GLY A 443 13.30 15.42 -13.93
N SER A 444 12.64 14.43 -14.55
CA SER A 444 13.27 13.63 -15.60
C SER A 444 13.41 14.44 -16.89
N GLU A 445 14.59 14.40 -17.54
CA GLU A 445 14.78 14.98 -18.88
C GLU A 445 13.89 14.31 -19.95
N CYS A 446 13.33 13.13 -19.65
CA CYS A 446 12.45 12.40 -20.56
C CYS A 446 10.95 12.57 -20.28
N TYR A 447 10.55 13.27 -19.21
CA TYR A 447 9.15 13.60 -18.96
C TYR A 447 8.57 14.45 -20.12
N HIS A 448 7.45 13.99 -20.69
CA HIS A 448 6.81 14.48 -21.92
C HIS A 448 7.78 14.60 -23.11
N ALA A 449 8.66 13.62 -23.28
CA ALA A 449 9.62 13.57 -24.37
C ALA A 449 9.64 12.20 -25.06
N THR A 450 10.16 12.15 -26.29
CA THR A 450 10.27 10.91 -27.07
C THR A 450 11.20 9.86 -26.46
N CYS A 451 12.02 10.23 -25.48
CA CYS A 451 12.84 9.28 -24.72
C CYS A 451 12.12 8.68 -23.52
N ASP A 452 10.84 8.96 -23.30
CA ASP A 452 10.05 8.23 -22.31
C ASP A 452 9.74 6.80 -22.80
N THR A 453 10.70 5.90 -22.58
CA THR A 453 10.71 4.50 -23.02
C THR A 453 11.12 3.56 -21.89
N VAL A 454 10.82 2.27 -22.03
CA VAL A 454 11.26 1.23 -21.07
C VAL A 454 12.78 1.24 -20.92
N GLU A 455 13.54 1.34 -22.02
CA GLU A 455 15.00 1.42 -21.99
C GLU A 455 15.50 2.57 -21.11
N THR A 456 14.85 3.73 -21.17
CA THR A 456 15.20 4.87 -20.33
C THR A 456 14.85 4.62 -18.87
N MET A 457 13.70 4.02 -18.58
CA MET A 457 13.35 3.63 -17.20
C MET A 457 14.36 2.62 -16.62
N LEU A 458 14.78 1.63 -17.41
CA LEU A 458 15.78 0.66 -17.01
C LEU A 458 17.12 1.35 -16.70
N ASP A 459 17.57 2.27 -17.56
CA ASP A 459 18.78 3.05 -17.32
C ASP A 459 18.70 3.89 -16.03
N MET A 460 17.53 4.47 -15.75
CA MET A 460 17.27 5.24 -14.52
C MET A 460 17.28 4.38 -13.25
N MET A 461 17.08 3.07 -13.37
CA MET A 461 16.99 2.14 -12.25
C MET A 461 18.28 1.35 -12.00
N ILE A 462 19.31 1.49 -12.83
CA ILE A 462 20.62 0.86 -12.60
C ILE A 462 21.21 1.41 -11.30
N THR A 463 21.68 0.54 -10.41
CA THR A 463 22.40 0.95 -9.19
C THR A 463 23.68 0.14 -9.03
N ASP A 464 24.50 0.48 -8.04
CA ASP A 464 25.69 -0.31 -7.70
C ASP A 464 25.36 -1.76 -7.29
N ASN A 465 24.11 -2.02 -6.85
CA ASN A 465 23.67 -3.29 -6.26
C ASN A 465 22.69 -4.09 -7.14
N GLY A 466 22.26 -3.55 -8.29
CA GLY A 466 21.20 -4.16 -9.10
C GLY A 466 21.17 -3.63 -10.53
N THR A 467 20.71 -4.48 -11.46
CA THR A 467 20.37 -4.09 -12.82
C THR A 467 19.14 -3.21 -12.84
N GLY A 468 18.96 -2.44 -13.92
CA GLY A 468 17.77 -1.61 -14.12
C GLY A 468 16.47 -2.40 -14.02
N GLU A 469 16.45 -3.59 -14.64
CA GLU A 469 15.26 -4.46 -14.67
C GLU A 469 14.92 -5.01 -13.29
N ARG A 470 15.89 -5.61 -12.60
CA ARG A 470 15.71 -6.09 -11.22
C ARG A 470 15.13 -5.00 -10.32
N ASN A 471 15.71 -3.79 -10.38
CA ASN A 471 15.31 -2.69 -9.52
C ASN A 471 13.95 -2.10 -9.90
N LEU A 472 13.62 -2.05 -11.18
CA LEU A 472 12.30 -1.63 -11.65
C LEU A 472 11.22 -2.64 -11.25
N VAL A 473 11.51 -3.94 -11.37
CA VAL A 473 10.63 -5.03 -10.90
C VAL A 473 10.43 -4.96 -9.38
N GLU A 474 11.48 -4.70 -8.59
CA GLU A 474 11.37 -4.49 -7.14
C GLU A 474 10.50 -3.27 -6.79
N SER A 475 10.69 -2.14 -7.49
CA SER A 475 9.86 -0.95 -7.33
C SER A 475 8.38 -1.24 -7.62
N PHE A 476 8.12 -1.96 -8.71
CA PHE A 476 6.78 -2.34 -9.10
C PHE A 476 6.12 -3.32 -8.12
N ASP A 477 6.88 -4.27 -7.56
CA ASP A 477 6.39 -5.18 -6.54
C ASP A 477 5.98 -4.43 -5.27
N LEU A 478 6.86 -3.53 -4.80
CA LEU A 478 6.59 -2.68 -3.64
C LEU A 478 5.29 -1.90 -3.81
N ILE A 479 5.14 -1.17 -4.92
CA ILE A 479 4.02 -0.25 -5.12
C ILE A 479 2.72 -1.01 -5.39
N SER A 480 2.76 -2.10 -6.17
CA SER A 480 1.57 -2.93 -6.42
C SER A 480 1.03 -3.53 -5.12
N TRP A 481 1.92 -4.07 -4.27
CA TRP A 481 1.52 -4.54 -2.94
C TRP A 481 1.05 -3.42 -2.04
N TRP A 482 1.64 -2.23 -2.10
CA TRP A 482 1.22 -1.09 -1.32
C TRP A 482 -0.22 -0.66 -1.68
N MET A 483 -0.51 -0.49 -2.97
CA MET A 483 -1.84 -0.15 -3.47
C MET A 483 -2.87 -1.22 -3.13
N PHE A 484 -2.53 -2.50 -3.33
CA PHE A 484 -3.40 -3.63 -2.97
C PHE A 484 -3.77 -3.59 -1.49
N ASN A 485 -2.79 -3.49 -0.60
CA ASN A 485 -3.05 -3.50 0.84
C ASN A 485 -3.78 -2.24 1.30
N ALA A 486 -3.46 -1.07 0.75
CA ALA A 486 -4.18 0.16 1.05
C ALA A 486 -5.65 0.02 0.65
N ALA A 487 -5.93 -0.55 -0.52
CA ALA A 487 -7.29 -0.82 -0.96
C ALA A 487 -8.02 -1.82 -0.03
N MET A 488 -7.35 -2.88 0.42
CA MET A 488 -7.94 -3.85 1.37
C MET A 488 -8.26 -3.21 2.73
N VAL A 489 -7.40 -2.32 3.24
CA VAL A 489 -7.65 -1.57 4.48
C VAL A 489 -8.81 -0.59 4.30
N LEU A 490 -8.86 0.15 3.19
CA LEU A 490 -9.91 1.12 2.89
C LEU A 490 -11.26 0.44 2.57
N ASP A 491 -11.27 -0.78 2.04
CA ASP A 491 -12.49 -1.60 1.94
C ASP A 491 -13.05 -1.92 3.32
N GLU A 492 -12.23 -2.11 4.34
CA GLU A 492 -12.68 -2.35 5.71
C GLU A 492 -13.09 -1.03 6.40
N THR A 493 -12.15 -0.09 6.47
CA THR A 493 -12.24 1.19 7.16
C THR A 493 -11.81 2.32 6.22
N PRO A 494 -12.76 2.92 5.48
CA PRO A 494 -12.47 4.08 4.65
C PRO A 494 -12.09 5.28 5.52
N ILE A 495 -11.24 6.13 4.97
CA ILE A 495 -10.82 7.36 5.62
C ILE A 495 -11.52 8.51 4.90
N TYR A 496 -12.32 9.26 5.63
CA TYR A 496 -13.03 10.42 5.10
C TYR A 496 -12.32 11.70 5.53
N ASP A 497 -12.48 12.74 4.72
CA ASP A 497 -11.94 14.07 4.96
C ASP A 497 -12.66 14.82 6.11
#